data_AF-E9H434-F1
#
_entry.id   AF-E9H434-F1
#
_cell.length_a   1.000
_cell.length_b   1.000
_cell.length_c   1.000
_cell.angle_alpha   90.00
_cell.angle_beta   90.00
_cell.angle_gamma   90.00
#
_symmetry.space_group_name_H-M   'P 1'
#
loop_
_entity.id
_entity.type
_entity.pdbx_description
1 polymer ?
#
loop_
_entity_poly.entity_id
_entity_poly.type
_entity_poly.pdbx_seq_one_letter_code
_entity_poly.pdbx_strand_id
1 'polypeptide(L)'
;MTTPTNEASQRGMKGHITRWINNIQQYDNVQMDLTIYNLVLGAETNLRNVHTKYKRLSEGIARDMEKAGATRAQFDAEVDNLIQVDEEVNAACVIVKRKREEFRGIQATEEKKRQDQTFLLMLNSQQRAA
;
A
#
# COMPACT_ATOMS: atom_id res chain seq x y z
N MET A 1 27.52 19.05 17.37
CA MET A 1 27.11 17.83 16.64
C MET A 1 26.84 18.23 15.21
N THR A 2 27.38 17.49 14.24
CA THR A 2 27.00 17.63 12.83
C THR A 2 25.69 16.87 12.61
N THR A 3 24.69 17.53 12.03
CA THR A 3 23.44 16.89 11.61
C THR A 3 23.76 15.75 10.63
N PRO A 4 23.26 14.52 10.86
CA PRO A 4 23.39 13.44 9.89
C PRO A 4 22.90 13.89 8.51
N THR A 5 23.66 13.59 7.46
CA THR A 5 23.52 14.17 6.11
C THR A 5 22.13 13.95 5.50
N ASN A 6 21.39 12.96 6.01
CA ASN A 6 20.15 12.47 5.43
C ASN A 6 18.89 12.81 6.23
N GLU A 7 18.96 13.49 7.38
CA GLU A 7 17.79 13.77 8.23
C GLU A 7 16.71 14.59 7.50
N ALA A 8 17.10 15.63 6.77
CA ALA A 8 16.16 16.46 6.01
C ALA A 8 15.46 15.65 4.91
N SER A 9 16.22 14.83 4.18
CA SER A 9 15.71 13.93 3.16
C SER A 9 14.78 12.86 3.73
N GLN A 10 15.13 12.28 4.88
CA GLN A 10 14.31 11.30 5.58
C GLN A 10 12.98 11.92 6.01
N ARG A 11 13.01 13.12 6.59
CA ARG A 11 11.79 13.86 6.99
C ARG A 11 10.88 14.15 5.80
N GLY A 12 11.45 14.59 4.67
CA GLY A 12 10.70 14.78 3.43
C GLY A 12 10.07 13.48 2.94
N MET A 13 10.80 12.37 3.00
CA MET A 13 10.30 11.05 2.62
C MET A 13 9.19 10.56 3.55
N LYS A 14 9.25 10.83 4.86
CA LYS A 14 8.16 10.57 5.81
C LYS A 14 6.86 11.28 5.40
N GLY A 15 6.96 12.55 5.00
CA GLY A 15 5.80 13.29 4.48
C GLY A 15 5.17 12.65 3.23
N HIS A 16 5.99 12.12 2.32
CA HIS A 16 5.50 11.37 1.16
C HIS A 16 4.84 10.04 1.55
N ILE A 17 5.38 9.31 2.52
CA ILE A 17 4.77 8.10 3.08
C ILE A 17 3.37 8.42 3.62
N THR A 18 3.26 9.42 4.50
CA THR A 18 1.97 9.86 5.06
C THR A 18 0.96 10.20 3.98
N ARG A 19 1.38 10.92 2.92
CA ARG A 19 0.49 11.23 1.79
C ARG A 19 -0.06 9.97 1.12
N TRP A 20 0.79 8.97 0.86
CA TRP A 20 0.36 7.74 0.20
C TRP A 20 -0.49 6.85 1.09
N ILE A 21 -0.22 6.83 2.41
CA ILE A 21 -1.08 6.19 3.40
C ILE A 21 -2.49 6.80 3.35
N ASN A 22 -2.59 8.13 3.41
CA ASN A 22 -3.89 8.82 3.33
C ASN A 22 -4.62 8.53 2.01
N ASN A 23 -3.88 8.48 0.89
CA ASN A 23 -4.44 8.10 -0.41
C ASN A 23 -5.00 6.67 -0.45
N ILE A 24 -4.49 5.74 0.37
CA ILE A 24 -5.03 4.39 0.48
C ILE A 24 -6.23 4.38 1.44
N GLN A 25 -6.10 5.04 2.59
CA GLN A 25 -7.13 5.08 3.63
C GLN A 25 -8.46 5.68 3.14
N GLN A 26 -8.43 6.65 2.23
CA GLN A 26 -9.66 7.22 1.66
C GLN A 26 -10.56 6.18 0.98
N TYR A 27 -9.99 5.04 0.56
CA TYR A 27 -10.74 3.97 -0.08
C TYR A 27 -11.22 2.89 0.89
N ASP A 28 -10.88 2.94 2.18
CA ASP A 28 -11.17 1.87 3.16
C ASP A 28 -12.64 1.40 3.09
N ASN A 29 -13.56 2.38 3.10
CA ASN A 29 -15.01 2.16 3.11
C ASN A 29 -15.68 2.40 1.75
N VAL A 30 -14.92 2.59 0.67
CA VAL A 30 -15.47 2.82 -0.67
C VAL A 30 -15.63 1.48 -1.38
N GLN A 31 -16.80 1.22 -1.95
CA GLN A 31 -17.06 -0.02 -2.71
C GLN A 31 -16.09 -0.14 -3.90
N MET A 32 -15.55 -1.33 -4.12
CA MET A 32 -14.59 -1.57 -5.19
C MET A 32 -15.21 -1.60 -6.59
N ASP A 33 -14.55 -0.92 -7.51
CA ASP A 33 -14.68 -1.10 -8.95
C ASP A 33 -13.28 -1.16 -9.60
N LEU A 34 -13.22 -1.27 -10.94
CA LEU A 34 -11.96 -1.33 -11.66
C LEU A 34 -11.13 -0.03 -11.51
N THR A 35 -11.79 1.12 -11.42
CA THR A 35 -11.13 2.42 -11.28
C THR A 35 -10.43 2.52 -9.93
N ILE A 36 -11.16 2.24 -8.85
CA ILE A 36 -10.66 2.25 -7.48
C ILE A 36 -9.57 1.19 -7.32
N TYR A 37 -9.74 0.01 -7.91
CA TYR A 37 -8.70 -1.02 -7.94
C TYR A 37 -7.38 -0.51 -8.48
N ASN A 38 -7.39 0.14 -9.65
CA ASN A 38 -6.18 0.70 -10.25
C ASN A 38 -5.58 1.83 -9.39
N LEU A 39 -6.42 2.67 -8.79
CA LEU A 39 -5.97 3.76 -7.91
C LEU A 39 -5.31 3.23 -6.64
N VAL A 40 -5.91 2.24 -5.99
CA VAL A 40 -5.38 1.59 -4.79
C VAL A 40 -4.06 0.87 -5.09
N LEU A 41 -3.95 0.17 -6.22
CA LEU A 41 -2.71 -0.48 -6.65
C LEU A 41 -1.60 0.54 -6.94
N GLY A 42 -1.93 1.64 -7.62
CA GLY A 42 -1.00 2.72 -7.90
C GLY A 42 -0.49 3.38 -6.60
N ALA A 43 -1.39 3.63 -5.65
CA ALA A 43 -1.04 4.18 -4.34
C ALA A 43 -0.14 3.23 -3.54
N GLU A 44 -0.44 1.92 -3.52
CA GLU A 44 0.41 0.93 -2.84
C GLU A 44 1.81 0.86 -3.46
N THR A 45 1.91 0.84 -4.79
CA THR A 45 3.19 0.79 -5.49
C THR A 45 4.05 2.00 -5.12
N ASN A 46 3.45 3.19 -5.13
CA ASN A 46 4.15 4.41 -4.73
C ASN A 46 4.55 4.39 -3.24
N LEU A 47 3.66 3.92 -2.36
CA LEU A 47 3.95 3.78 -0.92
C LEU A 47 5.18 2.89 -0.69
N ARG A 48 5.22 1.71 -1.31
CA ARG A 48 6.37 0.78 -1.19
C ARG A 48 7.66 1.39 -1.70
N ASN A 49 7.60 2.14 -2.80
CA ASN A 49 8.75 2.80 -3.38
C ASN A 49 9.32 3.89 -2.46
N VAL A 50 8.47 4.75 -1.90
CA VAL A 50 8.93 5.81 -0.98
C VAL A 50 9.39 5.24 0.36
N HIS A 51 8.73 4.20 0.85
CA HIS A 51 9.11 3.50 2.08
C HIS A 51 10.48 2.84 1.96
N THR A 52 10.76 2.18 0.83
CA THR A 52 12.09 1.61 0.56
C THR A 52 13.18 2.69 0.57
N LYS A 53 12.91 3.86 0.02
CA LYS A 53 13.86 5.00 0.06
C LYS A 53 14.04 5.53 1.48
N TYR A 54 12.96 5.64 2.25
CA TYR A 54 13.01 6.04 3.65
C TYR A 54 13.88 5.10 4.50
N LYS A 55 13.73 3.77 4.33
CA LYS A 55 14.56 2.78 5.03
C LYS A 55 16.05 3.00 4.76
N ARG A 56 16.43 3.13 3.48
CA ARG A 56 17.83 3.39 3.09
C ARG A 56 18.40 4.68 3.69
N LEU A 57 17.59 5.73 3.76
CA LEU A 57 17.99 6.99 4.39
C LEU A 57 18.20 6.80 5.91
N SER A 58 17.28 6.11 6.57
CA SER A 58 17.33 5.81 8.02
C SER A 58 18.57 4.97 8.36
N GLU A 59 18.88 3.95 7.56
CA GLU A 59 20.14 3.19 7.68
C GLU A 59 21.39 4.08 7.51
N GLY A 60 21.32 5.08 6.63
CA GLY A 60 22.39 6.07 6.46
C GLY A 60 22.57 6.95 7.69
N ILE A 61 21.46 7.42 8.27
CA ILE A 61 21.45 8.21 9.50
C ILE A 61 22.05 7.41 10.66
N ALA A 62 21.64 6.14 10.83
CA ALA A 62 22.19 5.27 11.86
C ALA A 62 23.72 5.09 11.72
N ARG A 63 24.24 4.90 10.50
CA ARG A 63 25.69 4.83 10.26
C ARG A 63 26.42 6.15 10.57
N ASP A 64 25.81 7.29 10.25
CA ASP A 64 26.38 8.61 10.53
C ASP A 64 26.37 8.89 12.05
N MET A 65 25.30 8.50 12.74
CA MET A 65 25.19 8.55 14.21
C MET A 65 26.29 7.73 14.88
N GLU A 66 26.62 6.55 14.37
CA GLU A 66 27.68 5.69 14.91
C GLU A 66 29.04 6.38 14.82
N LYS A 67 29.36 6.92 13.64
CA LYS A 67 30.62 7.65 13.40
C LYS A 67 30.72 8.93 14.24
N ALA A 68 29.60 9.59 14.48
CA ALA A 68 29.54 10.80 15.28
C ALA A 68 29.54 10.55 16.80
N GLY A 69 29.56 9.30 17.24
CA GLY A 69 29.50 8.95 18.66
C GLY A 69 28.16 9.34 19.30
N ALA A 70 27.06 9.19 18.57
CA ALA A 70 25.72 9.49 19.06
C ALA A 70 25.39 8.67 20.31
N THR A 71 24.62 9.26 21.20
CA THR A 71 24.18 8.61 22.43
C THR A 71 23.23 7.44 22.12
N ARG A 72 23.15 6.48 23.05
CA ARG A 72 22.23 5.35 22.92
C ARG A 72 20.77 5.82 22.72
N ALA A 73 20.35 6.85 23.43
CA ALA A 73 19.02 7.43 23.31
C ALA A 73 18.72 7.99 21.90
N GLN A 74 19.72 8.55 21.21
CA GLN A 74 19.55 9.03 19.84
C GLN A 74 19.36 7.88 18.84
N PHE A 75 20.08 6.78 19.04
CA PHE A 75 19.89 5.56 18.26
C PHE A 75 18.52 4.92 18.48
N ASP A 76 18.12 4.77 19.75
CA ASP A 76 16.82 4.18 20.08
C ASP A 76 15.67 5.01 19.47
N ALA A 77 15.77 6.35 19.52
CA ALA A 77 14.78 7.23 18.88
C ALA A 77 14.70 7.04 17.35
N GLU A 78 15.83 6.82 16.67
CA GLU A 78 15.84 6.55 15.22
C GLU A 78 15.21 5.18 14.89
N VAL A 79 15.49 4.17 15.72
CA VAL A 79 14.88 2.84 15.59
C VAL A 79 13.37 2.90 15.83
N ASP A 80 12.93 3.60 16.87
CA ASP A 80 11.51 3.77 17.18
C ASP A 80 10.77 4.48 16.04
N ASN A 81 11.38 5.52 15.45
CA ASN A 81 10.84 6.19 14.27
C ASN A 81 10.67 5.24 13.07
N LEU A 82 11.64 4.35 12.84
CA LEU A 82 11.58 3.36 11.77
C LEU A 82 10.46 2.34 12.02
N ILE A 83 10.35 1.84 13.25
CA ILE A 83 9.30 0.90 13.66
C ILE A 83 7.93 1.51 13.45
N GLN A 84 7.71 2.74 13.94
CA GLN A 84 6.44 3.43 13.79
C GLN A 84 6.04 3.57 12.30
N VAL A 85 6.98 3.99 11.45
CA VAL A 85 6.71 4.14 10.01
C VAL A 85 6.41 2.78 9.36
N ASP A 86 7.09 1.71 9.77
CA ASP A 86 6.83 0.35 9.29
C ASP A 86 5.42 -0.13 9.67
N GLU A 87 4.99 0.14 10.90
CA GLU A 87 3.64 -0.19 11.38
C GLU A 87 2.55 0.56 10.59
N GLU A 88 2.73 1.87 10.38
CA GLU A 88 1.80 2.70 9.59
C GLU A 88 1.68 2.21 8.14
N VAL A 89 2.81 1.88 7.51
CA VAL A 89 2.84 1.30 6.15
C VAL A 89 2.15 -0.06 6.11
N ASN A 90 2.40 -0.92 7.11
CA ASN A 90 1.78 -2.24 7.20
C ASN A 90 0.26 -2.12 7.36
N ALA A 91 -0.23 -1.21 8.21
CA ALA A 91 -1.65 -0.96 8.37
C ALA A 91 -2.31 -0.52 7.06
N ALA A 92 -1.68 0.38 6.30
CA ALA A 92 -2.16 0.75 4.97
C ALA A 92 -2.16 -0.43 3.98
N CYS A 93 -1.15 -1.30 4.02
CA CYS A 93 -1.10 -2.49 3.16
C CYS A 93 -2.22 -3.51 3.48
N VAL A 94 -2.70 -3.58 4.73
CA VAL A 94 -3.86 -4.42 5.10
C VAL A 94 -5.12 -3.95 4.37
N ILE A 95 -5.34 -2.63 4.28
CA ILE A 95 -6.47 -2.06 3.51
C ILE A 95 -6.38 -2.49 2.05
N VAL A 96 -5.20 -2.35 1.44
CA VAL A 96 -4.98 -2.75 0.03
C VAL A 96 -5.29 -4.22 -0.19
N LYS A 97 -4.82 -5.10 0.71
CA LYS A 97 -5.09 -6.54 0.62
C LYS A 97 -6.59 -6.84 0.65
N ARG A 98 -7.31 -6.25 1.59
CA ARG A 98 -8.77 -6.40 1.70
C ARG A 98 -9.49 -5.89 0.44
N LYS A 99 -9.07 -4.75 -0.11
CA LYS A 99 -9.64 -4.22 -1.36
C LYS A 99 -9.38 -5.09 -2.59
N ARG A 100 -8.21 -5.72 -2.67
CA ARG A 100 -7.92 -6.71 -3.72
C ARG A 100 -8.80 -7.95 -3.59
N GLU A 101 -9.12 -8.38 -2.37
CA GLU A 101 -10.04 -9.49 -2.11
C GLU A 101 -11.47 -9.14 -2.48
N GLU A 102 -11.95 -7.96 -2.10
CA GLU A 102 -13.26 -7.43 -2.47
C GLU A 102 -13.44 -7.40 -4.00
N PHE A 103 -12.46 -6.84 -4.73
CA PHE A 103 -12.52 -6.77 -6.19
C PHE A 103 -12.52 -8.15 -6.85
N ARG A 104 -11.74 -9.11 -6.34
CA ARG A 104 -11.77 -10.51 -6.81
C ARG A 104 -13.15 -11.14 -6.61
N GLY A 105 -13.81 -10.88 -5.48
CA GLY A 105 -15.16 -11.36 -5.21
C GLY A 105 -16.21 -10.81 -6.19
N ILE A 106 -16.09 -9.53 -6.54
CA ILE A 106 -16.95 -8.89 -7.55
C ILE A 106 -16.74 -9.55 -8.92
N GLN A 107 -15.49 -9.71 -9.36
CA GLN A 107 -15.18 -10.35 -10.64
C GLN A 107 -15.71 -11.78 -10.72
N ALA A 108 -15.54 -12.58 -9.66
CA ALA A 108 -16.05 -13.95 -9.62
C ALA A 108 -17.58 -14.00 -9.71
N THR A 109 -18.27 -13.05 -9.08
CA THR A 109 -19.73 -12.95 -9.11
C THR A 109 -20.24 -12.57 -10.50
N GLU A 110 -19.62 -11.57 -11.13
CA GLU A 110 -19.98 -11.14 -12.48
C GLU A 110 -19.70 -12.22 -13.53
N GLU A 111 -18.59 -12.93 -13.40
CA GLU A 111 -18.27 -14.06 -14.28
C GLU A 111 -19.28 -15.20 -14.15
N LYS A 112 -19.70 -15.54 -12.92
CA LYS A 112 -20.74 -16.54 -12.69
C LYS A 112 -22.07 -16.14 -13.35
N LYS A 113 -22.51 -14.88 -13.17
CA LYS A 113 -23.73 -14.37 -13.82
C LYS A 113 -23.65 -14.48 -15.34
N ARG A 114 -22.49 -14.16 -15.92
CA ARG A 114 -22.24 -14.27 -17.37
C ARG A 114 -22.36 -15.72 -17.85
N GLN A 115 -21.81 -16.66 -17.10
CA GLN A 115 -21.91 -18.10 -17.40
C GLN A 115 -23.35 -18.59 -17.33
N ASP A 116 -24.09 -18.25 -16.27
CA ASP A 116 -25.50 -18.61 -16.09
C ASP A 116 -26.37 -18.04 -17.23
N GLN A 117 -26.17 -16.77 -17.59
CA GLN A 117 -26.88 -16.13 -18.70
C GLN A 117 -26.56 -16.81 -20.05
N THR A 118 -25.29 -17.15 -20.27
CA THR A 118 -24.87 -17.85 -21.49
C THR A 118 -25.54 -19.23 -21.59
N PHE A 119 -25.60 -19.96 -20.47
CA PHE A 119 -26.26 -21.26 -20.40
C PHE A 119 -27.76 -21.16 -20.72
N LEU A 120 -28.46 -20.18 -20.13
CA LEU A 120 -29.88 -19.93 -20.42
C LEU A 120 -30.14 -19.59 -21.90
N LEU A 121 -29.26 -18.80 -22.52
CA LEU A 121 -29.36 -18.48 -23.94
C LEU A 121 -29.18 -19.73 -24.83
N MET A 122 -28.25 -20.62 -24.49
CA MET A 122 -28.07 -21.89 -25.21
C MET A 122 -29.27 -22.82 -25.03
N LEU A 123 -29.85 -22.91 -23.84
CA LEU A 123 -31.03 -23.74 -23.58
C LEU A 123 -32.22 -23.25 -24.42
N ASN A 124 -32.45 -21.93 -24.44
CA ASN A 124 -33.55 -21.33 -25.19
C ASN A 124 -33.37 -21.45 -26.70
N SER A 125 -32.13 -21.42 -27.22
CA SER A 125 -31.88 -21.60 -28.65
C SER A 125 -32.12 -23.04 -29.10
N GLN A 126 -31.76 -24.03 -28.27
CA GLN A 126 -32.04 -25.44 -28.54
C GLN A 126 -33.55 -25.74 -28.53
N GLN A 127 -34.30 -25.17 -27.57
CA GLN A 127 -35.76 -25.34 -27.51
C GLN A 127 -36.51 -24.74 -28.71
N ARG A 128 -35.96 -23.69 -29.35
CA ARG A 128 -36.54 -23.08 -30.56
C ARG A 128 -36.17 -23.81 -31.86
N ALA A 129 -35.18 -24.71 -31.81
CA ALA A 129 -34.69 -25.45 -32.96
C ALA A 129 -35.26 -26.89 -33.05
N ALA A 130 -35.99 -27.33 -32.03
CA ALA A 130 -36.72 -28.61 -31.98
C ALA A 130 -38.20 -28.40 -32.28
#